data_AF-A0A0U2XFB8-F1
#
_entry.id   AF-A0A0U2XFB8-F1
#
_cell.length_a   1.000
_cell.length_b   1.000
_cell.length_c   1.000
_cell.angle_alpha   90.00
_cell.angle_beta   90.00
_cell.angle_gamma   90.00
#
_symmetry.space_group_name_H-M   'P 1'
#
loop_
_entity.id
_entity.type
_entity.pdbx_description
1 polymer ?
#
loop_
_entity_poly.entity_id
_entity_poly.type
_entity_poly.pdbx_seq_one_letter_code
_entity_poly.pdbx_strand_id
1 'polypeptide(L)'
;MKKNIYLASFSLVLLAGFATYTIYTKTNDTQNIEKTKRINQVLDKETIEQSKKKLSEKNMEDFSIDFKNADAETIYNTFNNSNADSIINLLEISNDDSDRILVSPDGTILSGQVIIDENGTEVDSDTDKNSITIKELKDLVLLHKPQIDELAAQNSPLE
;
A
#
# COMPACT_ATOMS: atom_id res chain seq x y z
N MET A 1 -14.09 -59.59 -28.91
CA MET A 1 -13.05 -58.60 -29.26
C MET A 1 -13.58 -57.16 -29.17
N LYS A 2 -14.19 -56.75 -28.04
CA LYS A 2 -14.82 -55.41 -27.89
C LYS A 2 -14.56 -54.69 -26.55
N LYS A 3 -13.82 -55.30 -25.60
CA LYS A 3 -13.57 -54.67 -24.28
C LYS A 3 -12.36 -53.72 -24.27
N ASN A 4 -11.39 -53.91 -25.17
CA ASN A 4 -10.16 -53.13 -25.19
C ASN A 4 -10.27 -51.81 -25.98
N ILE A 5 -11.34 -51.63 -26.76
CA ILE A 5 -11.58 -50.40 -27.55
C ILE A 5 -12.16 -49.29 -26.66
N TYR A 6 -13.00 -49.64 -25.68
CA TYR A 6 -13.58 -48.66 -24.75
C TYR A 6 -12.55 -48.09 -23.78
N LEU A 7 -11.56 -48.88 -23.36
CA LEU A 7 -10.53 -48.43 -22.42
C LEU A 7 -9.54 -47.46 -23.09
N ALA A 8 -9.16 -47.72 -24.34
CA ALA A 8 -8.31 -46.81 -25.12
C ALA A 8 -9.04 -45.50 -25.47
N SER A 9 -10.34 -45.58 -25.76
CA SER A 9 -11.17 -44.40 -26.09
C SER A 9 -11.42 -43.53 -24.85
N PHE A 10 -11.58 -44.13 -23.67
CA PHE A 10 -11.78 -43.40 -22.41
C PHE A 10 -10.52 -42.68 -21.94
N SER A 11 -9.33 -43.30 -22.09
CA SER A 11 -8.05 -42.62 -21.81
C SER A 11 -7.76 -41.46 -22.77
N LEU A 12 -8.18 -41.56 -24.05
CA LEU A 12 -7.97 -40.49 -25.02
C LEU A 12 -8.82 -39.24 -24.71
N VAL A 13 -10.05 -39.43 -24.23
CA VAL A 13 -10.94 -38.33 -23.83
C VAL A 13 -10.45 -37.65 -22.53
N LEU A 14 -9.92 -38.42 -21.58
CA LEU A 14 -9.31 -37.86 -20.36
C LEU A 14 -8.05 -37.03 -20.66
N LEU A 15 -7.21 -37.45 -21.61
CA LEU A 15 -6.01 -36.70 -21.99
C LEU A 15 -6.33 -35.38 -22.70
N ALA A 16 -7.34 -35.37 -23.58
CA ALA A 16 -7.80 -34.15 -24.25
C ALA A 16 -8.46 -33.14 -23.28
N GLY A 17 -9.12 -33.63 -22.24
CA GLY A 17 -9.67 -32.79 -21.15
C GLY A 17 -8.57 -32.11 -20.32
N PHE A 18 -7.47 -32.81 -20.02
CA PHE A 18 -6.36 -32.22 -19.27
C PHE A 18 -5.58 -31.15 -20.04
N ALA A 19 -5.36 -31.35 -21.35
CA ALA A 19 -4.65 -30.38 -22.19
C ALA A 19 -5.45 -29.09 -22.38
N THR A 20 -6.78 -29.18 -22.51
CA THR A 20 -7.66 -28.00 -22.60
C THR A 20 -7.82 -27.31 -21.24
N TYR A 21 -7.88 -28.05 -20.13
CA TYR A 21 -7.89 -27.46 -18.79
C TYR A 21 -6.60 -26.69 -18.47
N THR A 22 -5.42 -27.25 -18.77
CA THR A 22 -4.13 -26.55 -18.52
C THR A 22 -3.92 -25.33 -19.42
N ILE A 23 -4.38 -25.37 -20.68
CA ILE A 23 -4.34 -24.19 -21.54
C ILE A 23 -5.34 -23.13 -21.04
N TYR A 24 -6.56 -23.53 -20.66
CA TYR A 24 -7.58 -22.61 -20.14
C TYR A 24 -7.16 -21.96 -18.81
N THR A 25 -6.53 -22.70 -17.89
CA THR A 25 -6.01 -22.11 -16.64
C THR A 25 -4.78 -21.24 -16.91
N LYS A 26 -3.89 -21.62 -17.83
CA LYS A 26 -2.68 -20.83 -18.14
C LYS A 26 -2.97 -19.55 -18.92
N THR A 27 -4.04 -19.49 -19.72
CA THR A 27 -4.46 -18.26 -20.41
C THR A 27 -5.34 -17.37 -19.53
N ASN A 28 -6.09 -17.93 -18.57
CA ASN A 28 -6.84 -17.12 -17.61
C ASN A 28 -5.94 -16.47 -16.54
N ASP A 29 -4.79 -17.06 -16.24
CA ASP A 29 -3.80 -16.42 -15.36
C ASP A 29 -2.91 -15.39 -16.07
N THR A 30 -2.90 -15.31 -17.40
CA THR A 30 -2.01 -14.38 -18.14
C THR A 30 -2.75 -13.21 -18.79
N GLN A 31 -4.08 -13.12 -18.70
CA GLN A 31 -4.83 -11.94 -19.20
C GLN A 31 -5.72 -11.26 -18.14
N ASN A 32 -5.58 -11.62 -16.86
CA ASN A 32 -6.33 -10.99 -15.77
C ASN A 32 -5.46 -10.52 -14.59
N ILE A 33 -4.16 -10.29 -14.83
CA ILE A 33 -3.23 -9.76 -13.81
C ILE A 33 -2.75 -8.33 -14.14
N GLU A 34 -3.23 -7.70 -15.23
CA GLU A 34 -2.81 -6.33 -15.57
C GLU A 34 -3.83 -5.23 -15.28
N LYS A 35 -5.03 -5.55 -14.80
CA LYS A 35 -5.97 -4.56 -14.28
C LYS A 35 -6.77 -5.14 -13.13
N THR A 36 -6.75 -4.43 -12.00
CA THR A 36 -7.60 -4.64 -10.81
C THR A 36 -7.00 -5.51 -9.69
N LYS A 37 -5.87 -5.04 -9.16
CA LYS A 37 -5.73 -4.95 -7.70
C LYS A 37 -5.41 -3.50 -7.29
N ARG A 38 -6.13 -2.53 -7.87
CA ARG A 38 -6.44 -1.30 -7.13
C ARG A 38 -7.40 -1.73 -6.05
N ILE A 39 -6.87 -2.02 -4.87
CA ILE A 39 -7.68 -1.91 -3.67
C ILE A 39 -8.06 -0.44 -3.66
N ASN A 40 -9.25 -0.12 -4.18
CA ASN A 40 -9.92 1.09 -3.77
C ASN A 40 -10.12 0.87 -2.27
N GLN A 41 -9.18 1.39 -1.49
CA GLN A 41 -9.36 1.50 -0.06
C GLN A 41 -10.54 2.44 0.05
N VAL A 42 -11.73 1.87 0.24
CA VAL A 42 -12.90 2.63 0.64
C VAL A 42 -12.55 3.10 2.04
N LEU A 43 -11.87 4.24 2.09
CA LEU A 43 -11.58 4.95 3.30
C LEU A 43 -12.95 5.20 3.93
N ASP A 44 -13.13 4.70 5.15
CA ASP A 44 -14.43 4.79 5.82
C ASP A 44 -14.85 6.25 5.83
N LYS A 45 -16.14 6.52 5.58
CA LYS A 45 -16.64 7.90 5.44
C LYS A 45 -16.31 8.72 6.70
N GLU A 46 -16.21 8.05 7.83
CA GLU A 46 -15.84 8.63 9.12
C GLU A 46 -14.35 9.05 9.18
N THR A 47 -13.43 8.27 8.60
CA THR A 47 -12.01 8.63 8.46
C THR A 47 -11.82 9.79 7.49
N ILE A 48 -12.60 9.83 6.39
CA ILE A 48 -12.63 10.96 5.44
C ILE A 48 -13.18 12.23 6.11
N GLU A 49 -14.24 12.14 6.93
CA GLU A 49 -14.79 13.32 7.60
C GLU A 49 -13.87 13.85 8.71
N GLN A 50 -13.17 12.97 9.43
CA GLN A 50 -12.18 13.38 10.43
C GLN A 50 -10.96 14.05 9.80
N SER A 51 -10.45 13.53 8.68
CA SER A 51 -9.36 14.18 7.94
C SER A 51 -9.82 15.50 7.31
N LYS A 52 -11.04 15.58 6.75
CA LYS A 52 -11.64 16.82 6.22
C LYS A 52 -11.78 17.93 7.26
N LYS A 53 -12.19 17.60 8.49
CA LYS A 53 -12.35 18.60 9.56
C LYS A 53 -11.01 19.19 10.04
N LYS A 54 -9.90 18.46 9.84
CA LYS A 54 -8.53 18.90 10.19
C LYS A 54 -7.81 19.57 9.00
N LEU A 55 -8.20 19.26 7.76
CA LEU A 55 -7.63 19.84 6.54
C LEU A 55 -8.11 21.26 6.23
N SER A 56 -9.31 21.66 6.67
CA SER A 56 -9.90 22.95 6.27
C SER A 56 -9.20 24.19 6.86
N GLU A 57 -8.13 24.03 7.64
CA GLU A 57 -7.32 25.11 8.21
C GLU A 57 -5.86 25.15 7.71
N LYS A 58 -5.40 24.19 6.89
CA LYS A 58 -4.00 24.11 6.45
C LYS A 58 -3.89 24.12 4.92
N ASN A 59 -3.05 25.01 4.39
CA ASN A 59 -2.85 25.27 2.96
C ASN A 59 -2.71 23.98 2.12
N MET A 60 -3.30 23.97 0.92
CA MET A 60 -3.24 22.86 -0.06
C MET A 60 -1.80 22.39 -0.42
N GLU A 61 -0.79 23.21 -0.17
CA GLU A 61 0.63 22.87 -0.38
C GLU A 61 1.17 21.83 0.62
N ASP A 62 0.39 21.52 1.66
CA ASP A 62 0.79 20.70 2.82
C ASP A 62 0.07 19.34 2.87
N PHE A 63 -0.54 18.89 1.77
CA PHE A 63 -1.29 17.61 1.73
C PHE A 63 -0.40 16.39 2.06
N SER A 64 0.86 16.44 1.66
CA SER A 64 1.83 15.37 1.87
C SER A 64 3.15 15.91 2.42
N ILE A 65 3.77 15.15 3.30
CA ILE A 65 5.09 15.45 3.87
C ILE A 65 6.17 15.07 2.86
N ASP A 66 7.15 15.94 2.65
CA ASP A 66 8.38 15.60 1.92
C ASP A 66 9.31 14.77 2.80
N PHE A 67 9.14 13.45 2.76
CA PHE A 67 9.98 12.53 3.52
C PHE A 67 11.41 12.40 3.00
N LYS A 68 11.73 12.87 1.78
CA LYS A 68 13.09 12.74 1.23
C LYS A 68 14.14 13.48 2.06
N ASN A 69 13.70 14.51 2.79
CA ASN A 69 14.55 15.36 3.63
C ASN A 69 14.04 15.45 5.08
N ALA A 70 13.11 14.59 5.49
CA ALA A 70 12.53 14.65 6.82
C ALA A 70 13.53 14.21 7.90
N ASP A 71 13.51 14.90 9.04
CA ASP A 71 14.28 14.53 10.22
C ASP A 71 13.52 13.54 11.11
N ALA A 72 14.20 13.03 12.15
CA ALA A 72 13.65 12.08 13.10
C ALA A 72 12.38 12.60 13.80
N GLU A 73 12.34 13.89 14.15
CA GLU A 73 11.21 14.51 14.84
C GLU A 73 9.98 14.59 13.92
N THR A 74 10.18 14.96 12.66
CA THR A 74 9.11 14.98 11.65
C THR A 74 8.53 13.58 11.44
N ILE A 75 9.38 12.56 11.32
CA ILE A 75 8.95 11.17 11.19
C ILE A 75 8.16 10.74 12.43
N TYR A 76 8.72 10.97 13.62
CA TYR A 76 8.10 10.62 14.90
C TYR A 76 6.71 11.26 15.07
N ASN A 77 6.60 12.56 14.82
CA ASN A 77 5.34 13.31 14.94
C ASN A 77 4.31 12.86 13.91
N THR A 78 4.73 12.56 12.68
CA THR A 78 3.83 12.11 11.61
C THR A 78 3.19 10.77 11.95
N PHE A 79 3.95 9.84 12.56
CA PHE A 79 3.45 8.52 12.92
C PHE A 79 2.95 8.43 14.37
N ASN A 80 2.28 9.48 14.84
CA ASN A 80 1.61 9.52 16.14
C ASN A 80 2.52 9.12 17.32
N ASN A 81 3.75 9.62 17.34
CA ASN A 81 4.70 9.40 18.43
C ASN A 81 5.11 7.93 18.61
N SER A 82 5.01 7.14 17.54
CA SER A 82 5.39 5.72 17.54
C SER A 82 6.91 5.56 17.50
N ASN A 83 7.40 4.49 18.13
CA ASN A 83 8.79 4.07 17.96
C ASN A 83 9.05 3.54 16.55
N ALA A 84 10.32 3.42 16.15
CA ALA A 84 10.69 3.07 14.79
C ALA A 84 10.14 1.71 14.35
N ASP A 85 10.16 0.70 15.23
CA ASP A 85 9.71 -0.66 14.88
C ASP A 85 8.20 -0.70 14.62
N SER A 86 7.42 0.08 15.36
CA SER A 86 5.98 0.21 15.15
C SER A 86 5.66 0.89 13.81
N ILE A 87 6.47 1.90 13.43
CA ILE A 87 6.36 2.56 12.13
C ILE A 87 6.67 1.57 11.01
N ILE A 88 7.78 0.82 11.10
CA ILE A 88 8.14 -0.19 10.09
C ILE A 88 7.04 -1.23 9.94
N ASN A 89 6.52 -1.77 11.04
CA ASN A 89 5.44 -2.74 11.00
C ASN A 89 4.19 -2.16 10.30
N LEU A 90 3.83 -0.91 10.57
CA LEU A 90 2.70 -0.24 9.91
C LEU A 90 2.90 -0.14 8.39
N LEU A 91 4.13 0.14 7.94
CA LEU A 91 4.45 0.22 6.51
C LEU A 91 4.32 -1.14 5.81
N GLU A 92 4.61 -2.23 6.50
CA GLU A 92 4.61 -3.60 5.96
C GLU A 92 3.22 -4.28 5.94
N ILE A 93 2.22 -3.77 6.66
CA ILE A 93 0.90 -4.42 6.76
C ILE A 93 0.16 -4.49 5.42
N SER A 94 0.35 -3.51 4.53
CA SER A 94 -0.47 -3.42 3.31
C SER A 94 0.27 -2.89 2.08
N ASN A 95 1.59 -2.75 2.14
CA ASN A 95 2.35 -2.20 1.02
C ASN A 95 3.60 -3.04 0.73
N ASP A 96 3.91 -3.18 -0.55
CA ASP A 96 5.16 -3.74 -1.02
C ASP A 96 6.25 -2.65 -1.05
N ASP A 97 7.51 -3.07 -0.94
CA ASP A 97 8.68 -2.17 -0.94
C ASP A 97 8.75 -1.23 -2.15
N SER A 98 8.21 -1.66 -3.29
CA SER A 98 8.18 -0.88 -4.54
C SER A 98 7.03 0.12 -4.62
N ASP A 99 6.03 0.03 -3.74
CA ASP A 99 4.86 0.87 -3.80
C ASP A 99 5.24 2.33 -3.54
N ARG A 100 4.81 3.21 -4.43
CA ARG A 100 4.93 4.66 -4.25
C ARG A 100 3.74 5.16 -3.46
N ILE A 101 4.03 5.93 -2.43
CA ILE A 101 3.02 6.45 -1.51
C ILE A 101 3.17 7.96 -1.29
N LEU A 102 2.07 8.55 -0.84
CA LEU A 102 2.02 9.85 -0.20
C LEU A 102 1.65 9.65 1.26
N VAL A 103 2.26 10.42 2.13
CA VAL A 103 1.97 10.39 3.57
C VAL A 103 1.51 11.78 3.97
N SER A 104 0.30 11.88 4.48
CA SER A 104 -0.25 13.14 4.99
C SER A 104 0.36 13.50 6.35
N PRO A 105 0.26 14.77 6.78
CA PRO A 105 0.78 15.21 8.07
C PRO A 105 0.22 14.49 9.31
N ASP A 106 -0.89 13.75 9.17
CA ASP A 106 -1.49 12.93 10.23
C ASP A 106 -1.09 11.45 10.18
N GLY A 107 -0.17 11.09 9.28
CA GLY A 107 0.33 9.73 9.12
C GLY A 107 -0.54 8.83 8.24
N THR A 108 -1.58 9.36 7.59
CA THR A 108 -2.36 8.59 6.61
C THR A 108 -1.49 8.30 5.38
N ILE A 109 -1.41 7.03 5.02
CA ILE A 109 -0.67 6.56 3.84
C ILE A 109 -1.64 6.37 2.68
N LEU A 110 -1.32 6.94 1.53
CA LEU A 110 -2.13 6.91 0.33
C LEU A 110 -1.29 6.41 -0.85
N SER A 111 -1.89 5.55 -1.67
CA SER A 111 -1.29 5.04 -2.91
C SER A 111 -2.22 5.27 -4.10
N GLY A 112 -1.61 5.46 -5.27
CA GLY A 112 -2.30 5.78 -6.51
C GLY A 112 -2.92 7.18 -6.52
N GLN A 113 -4.03 7.31 -7.24
CA GLN A 113 -4.73 8.57 -7.46
C GLN A 113 -5.84 8.79 -6.42
N VAL A 114 -5.83 9.96 -5.77
CA VAL A 114 -6.78 10.35 -4.73
C VAL A 114 -7.34 11.74 -5.00
N ILE A 115 -8.65 11.92 -4.80
CA ILE A 115 -9.29 13.25 -4.80
C ILE A 115 -9.31 13.77 -3.36
N ILE A 116 -8.67 14.92 -3.13
CA ILE A 116 -8.37 15.39 -1.77
C ILE A 116 -9.31 16.48 -1.26
N ASP A 117 -10.13 17.07 -2.13
CA ASP A 117 -11.07 18.13 -1.79
C ASP A 117 -12.37 18.09 -2.60
N GLU A 118 -13.31 18.95 -2.22
CA GLU A 118 -14.60 19.11 -2.91
C GLU A 118 -14.49 19.78 -4.28
N ASN A 119 -13.35 20.42 -4.56
CA ASN A 119 -13.03 21.04 -5.84
C ASN A 119 -12.56 20.01 -6.87
N GLY A 120 -12.34 18.75 -6.44
CA GLY A 120 -11.89 17.67 -7.31
C GLY A 120 -10.38 17.69 -7.53
N THR A 121 -9.59 18.27 -6.62
CA THR A 121 -8.14 18.24 -6.72
C THR A 121 -7.64 16.80 -6.63
N GLU A 122 -7.01 16.34 -7.70
CA GLU A 122 -6.42 15.01 -7.80
C GLU A 122 -4.93 15.06 -7.49
N VAL A 123 -4.48 14.15 -6.65
CA VAL A 123 -3.06 13.86 -6.40
C VAL A 123 -2.78 12.42 -6.78
N ASP A 124 -1.60 12.16 -7.33
CA ASP A 124 -1.19 10.82 -7.75
C ASP A 124 0.21 10.53 -7.21
N SER A 125 0.34 9.48 -6.38
CA SER A 125 1.62 9.06 -5.80
C SER A 125 2.67 8.69 -6.84
N ASP A 126 2.28 8.37 -8.08
CA ASP A 126 3.23 8.02 -9.14
C ASP A 126 3.90 9.27 -9.76
N THR A 127 3.26 10.43 -9.64
CA THR A 127 3.74 11.67 -10.28
C THR A 127 4.04 12.81 -9.30
N ASP A 128 3.52 12.72 -8.07
CA ASP A 128 3.69 13.76 -7.07
C ASP A 128 5.15 13.87 -6.59
N LYS A 129 5.62 15.11 -6.41
CA LYS A 129 7.01 15.42 -6.05
C LYS A 129 7.41 14.89 -4.66
N ASN A 130 6.47 14.82 -3.71
CA ASN A 130 6.70 14.40 -2.33
C ASN A 130 6.54 12.89 -2.16
N SER A 131 6.13 12.18 -3.22
CA SER A 131 6.00 10.73 -3.16
C SER A 131 7.34 10.04 -2.90
N ILE A 132 7.25 8.96 -2.12
CA ILE A 132 8.37 8.12 -1.68
C ILE A 132 7.97 6.66 -1.81
N THR A 133 8.92 5.76 -2.07
CA THR A 133 8.65 4.32 -2.01
C THR A 133 8.62 3.84 -0.55
N ILE A 134 7.87 2.76 -0.29
CA ILE A 134 7.85 2.13 1.04
C ILE A 134 9.26 1.75 1.49
N LYS A 135 10.08 1.21 0.58
CA LYS A 135 11.46 0.88 0.89
C LYS A 135 12.26 2.11 1.33
N GLU A 136 12.20 3.21 0.58
CA GLU A 136 12.92 4.44 0.91
C GLU A 136 12.47 4.99 2.27
N LEU A 137 11.17 4.95 2.57
CA LEU A 137 10.64 5.40 3.86
C LEU A 137 11.10 4.48 5.02
N LYS A 138 11.11 3.16 4.82
CA LYS A 138 11.65 2.22 5.81
C LYS A 138 13.14 2.45 6.06
N ASP A 139 13.92 2.64 4.99
CA ASP A 139 15.35 2.94 5.09
C ASP A 139 15.58 4.25 5.87
N LEU A 140 14.75 5.27 5.66
CA LEU A 140 14.80 6.53 6.39
C LEU A 140 14.43 6.37 7.88
N VAL A 141 13.39 5.61 8.20
CA VAL A 141 13.00 5.30 9.58
C VAL A 141 14.13 4.54 10.29
N LEU A 142 14.76 3.59 9.62
CA LEU A 142 15.91 2.85 10.16
C LEU A 142 17.14 3.74 10.36
N LEU A 143 17.40 4.68 9.44
CA LEU A 143 18.46 5.67 9.57
C LEU A 143 18.28 6.54 10.83
N HIS A 144 17.05 6.96 11.11
CA HIS A 144 16.70 7.80 12.26
C HIS A 144 16.27 7.01 13.51
N LYS A 145 16.32 5.68 13.47
CA LYS A 145 15.82 4.80 14.53
C LYS A 145 16.29 5.19 15.95
N PRO A 146 17.59 5.45 16.21
CA PRO A 146 18.04 5.81 17.55
C PRO A 146 17.35 7.06 18.11
N GLN A 147 17.14 8.07 17.27
CA GLN A 147 16.52 9.35 17.66
C GLN A 147 15.00 9.19 17.83
N ILE A 148 14.34 8.46 16.93
CA ILE A 148 12.91 8.15 17.02
C ILE A 148 12.62 7.34 18.30
N ASP A 149 13.42 6.32 18.59
CA ASP A 149 13.24 5.48 19.78
C ASP A 149 13.55 6.26 21.07
N GLU A 150 14.51 7.19 21.05
CA GLU A 150 14.75 8.11 22.17
C GLU A 150 13.57 9.04 22.42
N LEU A 151 13.01 9.66 21.38
CA LEU A 151 11.81 10.51 21.48
C LEU A 151 10.61 9.71 22.02
N ALA A 152 10.42 8.48 21.55
CA ALA A 152 9.38 7.58 22.03
C ALA A 152 9.56 7.24 23.52
N ALA A 153 10.79 6.97 23.96
CA ALA A 153 11.08 6.66 25.36
C ALA A 153 10.87 7.85 26.29
N GLN A 154 11.23 9.07 25.86
CA GLN A 154 11.03 10.29 26.65
C GLN A 154 9.55 10.65 26.84
N ASN A 155 8.71 10.34 25.85
CA ASN A 155 7.27 10.64 25.88
C ASN A 155 6.42 9.45 26.31
N SER A 156 7.03 8.31 26.64
CA SER A 156 6.33 7.18 27.24
C SER A 156 5.95 7.56 28.67
N PRO A 157 4.66 7.48 29.07
CA PRO A 157 4.28 7.77 30.44
C PRO A 157 5.07 6.86 31.38
N LEU A 158 5.74 7.47 32.37
CA LEU A 158 6.28 6.74 33.52
C LEU A 158 5.11 6.01 34.18
N GLU A 159 5.08 4.69 34.03
CA GLU A 159 4.17 3.80 34.77
C GLU A 159 4.38 3.90 36.29
#